data_AF-A0A4P5VRN2-F1
#
_entry.id   AF-A0A4P5VRN2-F1
#
_cell.length_a   1.000
_cell.length_b   1.000
_cell.length_c   1.000
_cell.angle_alpha   90.00
_cell.angle_beta   90.00
_cell.angle_gamma   90.00
#
_symmetry.space_group_name_H-M   'P 1'
#
loop_
_entity.id
_entity.type
_entity.pdbx_description
1 polymer ?
#
loop_
_entity_poly.entity_id
_entity_poly.type
_entity_poly.pdbx_seq_one_letter_code
_entity_poly.pdbx_strand_id
1 'polypeptide(L)'
;MTPAAPRSTLVSISIAQVRTHGWLRCIVGGGTMYLSIPSFIVLNLTIVVLLMQVVLTPVFRLPPVRWADHVFMDRGRIANLFWLDRLNCQFCGYANGLCTMLNTQLDHLAAQKPEQGAQRWAVAAVCAVVTAPLWATFDLYTIRGLYNLVISQCLGMQRFSLAQGAALLERGRYASQHPPAARAVLRLWKNSALALEMCLEQIESSWCPLRHFETREGIVYPKHHKRFFGANVIGELREARNFLQANSGTVSRRAMEVIPSGLDELPPDVQTKRVH
;
A
#
# COMPACT_ATOMS: atom_id res chain seq x y z
N MET A 1 -13.16 24.36 -40.23
CA MET A 1 -13.60 24.73 -38.86
C MET A 1 -13.75 23.44 -38.07
N THR A 2 -12.78 23.11 -37.23
CA THR A 2 -12.87 22.00 -36.28
C THR A 2 -13.94 22.36 -35.24
N PRO A 3 -14.89 21.46 -34.92
CA PRO A 3 -15.88 21.74 -33.89
C PRO A 3 -15.16 21.92 -32.55
N ALA A 4 -15.48 23.01 -31.86
CA ALA A 4 -14.95 23.31 -30.53
C ALA A 4 -15.23 22.12 -29.60
N ALA A 5 -14.18 21.62 -28.93
CA ALA A 5 -14.31 20.59 -27.92
C ALA A 5 -15.38 21.00 -26.89
N PRO A 6 -16.34 20.13 -26.53
CA PRO A 6 -17.37 20.47 -25.56
C PRO A 6 -16.71 20.91 -24.26
N ARG A 7 -17.14 22.06 -23.71
CA ARG A 7 -16.64 22.62 -22.45
C ARG A 7 -16.60 21.51 -21.40
N SER A 8 -15.40 21.14 -20.99
CA SER A 8 -15.12 20.05 -20.06
C SER A 8 -15.86 20.29 -18.75
N THR A 9 -16.95 19.56 -18.52
CA THR A 9 -17.57 19.50 -17.19
C THR A 9 -16.50 19.00 -16.22
N LEU A 10 -16.13 19.82 -15.23
CA LEU A 10 -15.27 19.38 -14.13
C LEU A 10 -15.91 18.16 -13.48
N VAL A 11 -15.37 16.98 -13.75
CA VAL A 11 -15.86 15.75 -13.12
C VAL A 11 -15.06 15.57 -11.84
N SER A 12 -15.68 15.89 -10.71
CA SER A 12 -15.09 15.59 -9.41
C SER A 12 -15.42 14.16 -8.99
N ILE A 13 -14.38 13.36 -8.76
CA ILE A 13 -14.48 12.01 -8.21
C ILE A 13 -15.09 12.09 -6.81
N SER A 14 -14.63 13.04 -6.00
CA SER A 14 -15.16 13.29 -4.66
C SER A 14 -16.67 13.58 -4.66
N ILE A 15 -17.17 14.39 -5.60
CA ILE A 15 -18.61 14.68 -5.72
C ILE A 15 -19.40 13.43 -6.13
N ALA A 16 -18.86 12.62 -7.05
CA ALA A 16 -19.49 11.34 -7.41
C ALA A 16 -19.61 10.41 -6.20
N GLN A 17 -18.55 10.33 -5.38
CA GLN A 17 -18.55 9.52 -4.16
C GLN A 17 -19.53 10.03 -3.10
N VAL A 18 -19.63 11.35 -2.91
CA VAL A 18 -20.62 11.98 -2.02
C VAL A 18 -22.05 11.63 -2.43
N ARG A 19 -22.34 11.57 -3.73
CA ARG A 19 -23.66 11.16 -4.23
C ARG A 19 -23.96 9.68 -3.99
N THR A 20 -22.94 8.82 -4.02
CA THR A 20 -23.09 7.37 -3.80
C THR A 20 -23.21 7.01 -2.32
N HIS A 21 -22.33 7.56 -1.48
CA HIS A 21 -22.21 7.16 -0.07
C HIS A 21 -22.88 8.14 0.90
N GLY A 22 -23.25 9.33 0.44
CA GLY A 22 -23.73 10.41 1.27
C GLY A 22 -22.58 11.27 1.82
N TRP A 23 -22.84 12.57 1.94
CA TRP A 23 -21.84 13.58 2.31
C TRP A 23 -21.20 13.33 3.68
N LEU A 24 -21.98 12.90 4.68
CA LEU A 24 -21.48 12.64 6.03
C LEU A 24 -20.43 11.52 6.04
N ARG A 25 -20.69 10.41 5.33
CA ARG A 25 -19.80 9.26 5.25
C ARG A 25 -18.49 9.63 4.54
N CYS A 26 -18.57 10.44 3.48
CA CYS A 26 -17.39 10.90 2.76
C CYS A 26 -16.57 11.94 3.54
N ILE A 27 -17.20 12.88 4.25
CA ILE A 27 -16.47 13.88 5.06
C ILE A 27 -15.78 13.20 6.23
N VAL A 28 -16.48 12.33 6.96
CA VAL A 28 -15.87 11.63 8.10
C VAL A 28 -14.81 10.65 7.60
N GLY A 29 -15.16 9.72 6.71
CA GLY A 29 -14.21 8.72 6.21
C GLY A 29 -13.04 9.34 5.43
N GLY A 30 -13.33 10.14 4.41
CA GLY A 30 -12.32 10.78 3.57
C GLY A 30 -11.53 11.88 4.30
N GLY A 31 -12.17 12.65 5.18
CA GLY A 31 -11.51 13.67 6.00
C GLY A 31 -10.55 13.07 7.04
N THR A 32 -10.95 11.99 7.70
CA THR A 32 -10.09 11.26 8.65
C THR A 32 -8.82 10.72 7.99
N MET A 33 -8.84 10.45 6.68
CA MET A 33 -7.63 10.03 5.95
C MET A 33 -6.48 11.03 6.10
N TYR A 34 -6.75 12.35 6.13
CA TYR A 34 -5.70 13.36 6.28
C TYR A 34 -5.02 13.32 7.66
N LEU A 35 -5.69 12.78 8.69
CA LEU A 35 -5.08 12.56 10.00
C LEU A 35 -3.98 11.49 9.95
N SER A 36 -3.90 10.67 8.91
CA SER A 36 -2.80 9.72 8.71
C SER A 36 -1.53 10.37 8.19
N ILE A 37 -1.57 11.61 7.67
CA ILE A 37 -0.40 12.30 7.09
C ILE A 37 0.79 12.34 8.08
N PRO A 38 0.63 12.78 9.35
CA PRO A 38 1.73 12.76 10.30
C PRO A 38 2.34 11.37 10.50
N SER A 39 1.51 10.32 10.55
CA SER A 39 1.97 8.94 10.69
C SER A 39 2.79 8.48 9.49
N PHE A 40 2.39 8.85 8.27
CA PHE A 40 3.15 8.55 7.06
C PHE A 40 4.47 9.34 6.99
N ILE A 41 4.51 10.58 7.47
CA ILE A 41 5.76 11.36 7.56
C ILE A 41 6.72 10.69 8.55
N VAL A 42 6.24 10.32 9.74
CA VAL A 42 7.04 9.62 10.75
C VAL A 42 7.53 8.28 10.22
N LEU A 43 6.65 7.46 9.62
CA LEU A 43 7.02 6.17 9.02
C LEU A 43 8.10 6.34 7.95
N ASN A 44 7.95 7.34 7.07
CA ASN A 44 8.93 7.61 6.02
C ASN A 44 10.30 7.97 6.60
N LEU A 45 10.36 9.02 7.42
CA LEU A 45 11.64 9.54 7.92
C LEU A 45 12.35 8.55 8.86
N THR A 46 11.60 7.87 9.73
CA THR A 46 12.19 7.01 10.77
C THR A 46 12.40 5.57 10.31
N ILE A 47 11.41 4.96 9.67
CA ILE A 47 11.48 3.54 9.31
C ILE A 47 12.07 3.37 7.90
N VAL A 48 11.50 4.04 6.90
CA VAL A 48 11.92 3.82 5.50
C VAL A 48 13.28 4.43 5.20
N VAL A 49 13.52 5.67 5.64
CA VAL A 49 14.78 6.37 5.39
C VAL A 49 15.83 6.02 6.44
N LEU A 50 15.61 6.39 7.70
CA LEU A 50 16.65 6.23 8.73
C LEU A 50 16.96 4.75 9.03
N LEU A 51 15.95 3.95 9.40
CA LEU A 51 16.19 2.55 9.75
C LEU A 51 16.59 1.72 8.51
N MET A 52 15.78 1.71 7.46
CA MET A 52 16.00 0.79 6.34
C MET A 52 17.12 1.25 5.40
N GLN A 53 17.13 2.50 4.92
CA GLN A 53 18.15 2.98 3.98
C GLN A 53 19.46 3.37 4.65
N VAL A 54 19.42 4.11 5.75
CA VAL A 54 20.65 4.66 6.36
C VAL A 54 21.33 3.64 7.27
N VAL A 55 20.58 2.79 7.98
CA VAL A 55 21.17 1.83 8.94
C VAL A 55 21.25 0.42 8.37
N LEU A 56 20.12 -0.22 8.04
CA LEU A 56 20.11 -1.65 7.70
C LEU A 56 20.70 -1.93 6.32
N THR A 57 20.47 -1.07 5.33
CA THR A 57 21.05 -1.23 3.99
C THR A 57 22.58 -1.31 4.00
N PRO A 58 23.34 -0.38 4.62
CA PRO A 58 24.79 -0.52 4.67
C PRO A 58 25.27 -1.66 5.58
N VAL A 59 24.58 -1.94 6.70
CA VAL A 59 24.95 -3.02 7.63
C VAL A 59 24.89 -4.38 6.94
N PHE A 60 23.82 -4.64 6.18
CA PHE A 60 23.60 -5.91 5.49
C PHE A 60 24.00 -5.90 4.01
N ARG A 61 24.46 -4.75 3.49
CA ARG A 61 24.74 -4.53 2.06
C ARG A 61 23.55 -4.88 1.17
N LEU A 62 22.37 -4.39 1.58
CA LEU A 62 21.12 -4.63 0.84
C LEU A 62 21.15 -3.89 -0.51
N PRO A 63 20.41 -4.39 -1.52
CA PRO A 63 20.21 -3.64 -2.76
C PRO A 63 19.54 -2.28 -2.46
N PRO A 64 20.04 -1.18 -3.02
CA PRO A 64 19.48 0.15 -2.76
C PRO A 64 18.07 0.27 -3.35
N VAL A 65 17.12 0.70 -2.53
CA VAL A 65 15.73 0.94 -2.95
C VAL A 65 15.56 2.42 -3.26
N ARG A 66 15.41 2.77 -4.54
CA ARG A 66 15.30 4.16 -4.98
C ARG A 66 13.86 4.64 -4.89
N TRP A 67 13.69 5.84 -4.32
CA TRP A 67 12.38 6.51 -4.22
C TRP A 67 11.65 6.61 -5.57
N ALA A 68 12.37 7.01 -6.61
CA ALA A 68 11.81 7.25 -7.95
C ALA A 68 11.35 5.97 -8.67
N ASP A 69 11.69 4.77 -8.17
CA ASP A 69 11.27 3.50 -8.76
C ASP A 69 9.96 2.97 -8.13
N HIS A 70 9.47 3.63 -7.07
CA HIS A 70 8.36 3.15 -6.25
C HIS A 70 7.28 4.23 -6.02
N VAL A 71 7.67 5.50 -5.85
CA VAL A 71 6.74 6.60 -5.51
C VAL A 71 6.44 7.45 -6.74
N PHE A 72 5.21 7.36 -7.24
CA PHE A 72 4.73 8.07 -8.42
C PHE A 72 3.60 9.04 -8.08
N MET A 73 3.78 10.32 -8.45
CA MET A 73 2.79 11.39 -8.27
C MET A 73 2.30 11.93 -9.62
N ASP A 74 2.23 11.06 -10.62
CA ASP A 74 1.81 11.35 -11.99
C ASP A 74 0.31 11.61 -12.13
N ARG A 75 -0.53 10.94 -11.34
CA ARG A 75 -2.00 11.09 -11.34
C ARG A 75 -2.47 12.50 -10.97
N GLY A 76 -1.63 13.29 -10.30
CA GLY A 76 -1.92 14.70 -10.05
C GLY A 76 -1.87 15.59 -11.31
N ARG A 77 -1.29 15.10 -12.41
CA ARG A 77 -1.12 15.85 -13.68
C ARG A 77 -2.32 15.72 -14.63
N ILE A 78 -3.32 14.94 -14.26
CA ILE A 78 -4.53 14.73 -15.05
C ILE A 78 -5.26 16.05 -15.25
N ALA A 79 -5.54 16.37 -16.53
CA ALA A 79 -6.30 17.55 -16.90
C ALA A 79 -7.74 17.47 -16.38
N ASN A 80 -8.29 18.63 -15.97
CA ASN A 80 -9.69 18.77 -15.56
C ASN A 80 -10.12 18.03 -14.27
N LEU A 81 -9.17 17.56 -13.44
CA LEU A 81 -9.47 17.14 -12.07
C LEU A 81 -9.76 18.35 -11.18
N PHE A 82 -10.78 18.22 -10.32
CA PHE A 82 -10.98 19.14 -9.21
C PHE A 82 -9.78 19.10 -8.26
N TRP A 83 -9.44 20.23 -7.63
CA TRP A 83 -8.22 20.37 -6.84
C TRP A 83 -8.13 19.37 -5.67
N LEU A 84 -9.27 19.05 -5.04
CA LEU A 84 -9.31 18.07 -3.95
C LEU A 84 -9.04 16.65 -4.46
N ASP A 85 -9.56 16.30 -5.64
CA ASP A 85 -9.28 15.01 -6.27
C ASP A 85 -7.81 14.89 -6.65
N ARG A 86 -7.19 15.99 -7.10
CA ARG A 86 -5.75 16.05 -7.36
C ARG A 86 -4.92 15.81 -6.10
N LEU A 87 -5.30 16.45 -4.99
CA LEU A 87 -4.65 16.25 -3.68
C LEU A 87 -4.76 14.79 -3.22
N ASN A 88 -5.96 14.22 -3.28
CA ASN A 88 -6.21 12.82 -2.93
C ASN A 88 -5.38 11.85 -3.79
N CYS A 89 -5.30 12.09 -5.10
CA CYS A 89 -4.51 11.27 -6.02
C CYS A 89 -3.02 11.33 -5.70
N GLN A 90 -2.49 12.51 -5.37
CA GLN A 90 -1.08 12.66 -4.96
C GLN A 90 -0.80 11.96 -3.63
N PHE A 91 -1.69 12.11 -2.64
CA PHE A 91 -1.55 11.44 -1.36
C PHE A 91 -1.59 9.90 -1.52
N CYS A 92 -2.53 9.37 -2.29
CA CYS A 92 -2.60 7.94 -2.57
C CYS A 92 -1.34 7.44 -3.29
N GLY A 93 -0.81 8.19 -4.28
CA GLY A 93 0.45 7.85 -4.95
C GLY A 93 1.64 7.83 -4.00
N TYR A 94 1.74 8.81 -3.11
CA TYR A 94 2.76 8.86 -2.06
C TYR A 94 2.65 7.67 -1.09
N ALA A 95 1.46 7.43 -0.52
CA ALA A 95 1.25 6.40 0.49
C ALA A 95 1.49 4.99 -0.06
N ASN A 96 0.95 4.69 -1.24
CA ASN A 96 1.18 3.40 -1.92
C ASN A 96 2.65 3.19 -2.27
N GLY A 97 3.30 4.20 -2.83
CA GLY A 97 4.71 4.09 -3.19
C GLY A 97 5.61 3.88 -1.97
N LEU A 98 5.34 4.62 -0.88
CA LEU A 98 6.07 4.46 0.37
C LEU A 98 5.88 3.05 0.97
N CYS A 99 4.65 2.53 0.94
CA CYS A 99 4.35 1.17 1.38
C CYS A 99 5.06 0.12 0.52
N THR A 100 5.13 0.33 -0.79
CA THR A 100 5.86 -0.55 -1.72
C THR A 100 7.36 -0.55 -1.42
N MET A 101 7.95 0.62 -1.14
CA MET A 101 9.35 0.73 -0.73
C MET A 101 9.62 -0.04 0.56
N LEU A 102 8.79 0.17 1.59
CA LEU A 102 8.93 -0.49 2.88
C LEU A 102 8.84 -2.01 2.74
N ASN A 103 7.88 -2.51 1.97
CA ASN A 103 7.75 -3.95 1.70
C ASN A 103 9.01 -4.49 1.01
N THR A 104 9.49 -3.82 -0.03
CA THR A 104 10.71 -4.22 -0.77
C THR A 104 11.94 -4.25 0.14
N GLN A 105 12.11 -3.24 1.00
CA GLN A 105 13.21 -3.19 1.96
C GLN A 105 13.15 -4.34 2.97
N LEU A 106 11.96 -4.65 3.49
CA LEU A 106 11.75 -5.77 4.41
C LEU A 106 12.02 -7.11 3.72
N ASP A 107 11.65 -7.26 2.45
CA ASP A 107 11.90 -8.47 1.67
C ASP A 107 13.40 -8.66 1.41
N HIS A 108 14.12 -7.59 1.06
CA HIS A 108 15.59 -7.62 0.93
C HIS A 108 16.29 -8.03 2.24
N LEU A 109 15.80 -7.54 3.37
CA LEU A 109 16.33 -7.89 4.69
C LEU A 109 16.01 -9.34 5.05
N ALA A 110 14.77 -9.78 4.83
CA ALA A 110 14.36 -11.16 5.10
C ALA A 110 15.12 -12.17 4.24
N ALA A 111 15.49 -11.81 3.00
CA ALA A 111 16.30 -12.64 2.12
C ALA A 111 17.76 -12.84 2.59
N GLN A 112 18.26 -12.04 3.54
CA GLN A 112 19.62 -12.20 4.04
C GLN A 112 19.82 -13.51 4.78
N LYS A 113 21.05 -14.02 4.74
CA LYS A 113 21.41 -15.26 5.42
C LYS A 113 21.68 -15.00 6.92
N PRO A 114 21.17 -15.83 7.84
CA PRO A 114 21.36 -15.64 9.28
C PRO A 114 22.84 -15.73 9.72
N GLU A 115 23.68 -16.45 8.97
CA GLU A 115 25.10 -16.61 9.26
C GLU A 115 25.99 -15.39 8.95
N GLN A 116 25.43 -14.26 8.51
CA GLN A 116 26.19 -13.05 8.12
C GLN A 116 26.89 -12.28 9.27
N GLY A 117 27.28 -12.95 10.35
CA GLY A 117 28.04 -12.38 11.47
C GLY A 117 27.13 -11.83 12.57
N ALA A 118 27.37 -12.30 13.80
CA ALA A 118 26.54 -11.98 14.97
C ALA A 118 26.41 -10.47 15.24
N GLN A 119 27.44 -9.68 14.92
CA GLN A 119 27.42 -8.22 15.10
C GLN A 119 26.34 -7.53 14.27
N ARG A 120 26.11 -7.96 13.02
CA ARG A 120 25.08 -7.35 12.15
C ARG A 120 23.68 -7.61 12.69
N TRP A 121 23.45 -8.84 13.13
CA TRP A 121 22.18 -9.23 13.73
C TRP A 121 21.97 -8.60 15.11
N ALA A 122 23.04 -8.33 15.87
CA ALA A 122 22.96 -7.55 17.09
C ALA A 122 22.51 -6.10 16.81
N VAL A 123 23.05 -5.45 15.78
CA VAL A 123 22.58 -4.13 15.33
C VAL A 123 21.10 -4.19 14.94
N ALA A 124 20.69 -5.18 14.13
CA ALA A 124 19.29 -5.34 13.75
C ALA A 124 18.37 -5.56 14.96
N ALA A 125 18.81 -6.32 15.96
CA ALA A 125 18.06 -6.55 17.19
C ALA A 125 17.90 -5.27 18.02
N VAL A 126 18.97 -4.47 18.16
CA VAL A 126 18.89 -3.15 18.83
C VAL A 126 17.92 -2.24 18.08
N CYS A 127 18.04 -2.15 16.76
CA CYS A 127 17.11 -1.40 15.93
C CYS A 127 15.66 -1.87 16.10
N ALA A 128 15.43 -3.18 16.18
CA ALA A 128 14.12 -3.76 16.41
C ALA A 128 13.51 -3.32 17.74
N VAL A 129 14.28 -3.38 18.82
CA VAL A 129 13.83 -2.93 20.15
C VAL A 129 13.54 -1.43 20.15
N VAL A 130 14.46 -0.61 19.62
CA VAL A 130 14.32 0.84 19.60
C VAL A 130 13.12 1.31 18.78
N THR A 131 12.83 0.63 17.66
CA THR A 131 11.72 1.02 16.77
C THR A 131 10.40 0.32 17.07
N ALA A 132 10.37 -0.67 17.97
CA ALA A 132 9.15 -1.38 18.35
C ALA A 132 8.02 -0.44 18.83
N PRO A 133 8.26 0.59 19.67
CA PRO A 133 7.20 1.53 20.04
C PRO A 133 6.64 2.29 18.84
N LEU A 134 7.49 2.70 17.90
CA LEU A 134 7.05 3.42 16.70
C LEU A 134 6.14 2.55 15.82
N TRP A 135 6.51 1.28 15.61
CA TRP A 135 5.67 0.33 14.89
C TRP A 135 4.34 0.07 15.61
N ALA A 136 4.37 -0.15 16.92
CA ALA A 136 3.16 -0.37 17.71
C ALA A 136 2.23 0.85 17.68
N THR A 137 2.77 2.07 17.82
CA THR A 137 2.01 3.32 17.70
C THR A 137 1.43 3.47 16.30
N PHE A 138 2.20 3.17 15.24
CA PHE A 138 1.70 3.21 13.87
C PHE A 138 0.52 2.24 13.65
N ASP A 139 0.64 1.01 14.13
CA ASP A 139 -0.43 0.00 14.00
C ASP A 139 -1.68 0.36 14.81
N LEU A 140 -1.50 0.83 16.04
CA LEU A 140 -2.59 1.26 16.90
C LEU A 140 -3.30 2.49 16.33
N TYR A 141 -2.55 3.51 15.91
CA TYR A 141 -3.10 4.77 15.45
C TYR A 141 -3.64 4.66 14.01
N THR A 142 -2.82 4.26 13.05
CA THR A 142 -3.18 4.30 11.62
C THR A 142 -4.10 3.15 11.23
N ILE A 143 -3.71 1.91 11.56
CA ILE A 143 -4.44 0.72 11.10
C ILE A 143 -5.68 0.47 11.97
N ARG A 144 -5.53 0.42 13.30
CA ARG A 144 -6.66 0.12 14.20
C ARG A 144 -7.54 1.34 14.44
N GLY A 145 -6.95 2.50 14.72
CA GLY A 145 -7.66 3.75 15.02
C GLY A 145 -8.27 4.39 13.79
N LEU A 146 -7.46 4.91 12.87
CA LEU A 146 -7.98 5.63 11.72
C LEU A 146 -8.70 4.70 10.75
N TYR A 147 -8.05 3.60 10.32
CA TYR A 147 -8.63 2.75 9.30
C TYR A 147 -9.78 1.88 9.82
N ASN A 148 -9.52 0.93 10.73
CA ASN A 148 -10.51 -0.07 11.13
C ASN A 148 -11.69 0.51 11.93
N LEU A 149 -11.45 1.49 12.81
CA LEU A 149 -12.49 2.06 13.66
C LEU A 149 -13.30 3.16 12.95
N VAL A 150 -12.66 3.98 12.11
CA VAL A 150 -13.34 5.13 11.47
C VAL A 150 -13.56 4.90 9.99
N ILE A 151 -12.50 4.87 9.18
CA ILE A 151 -12.60 4.90 7.72
C ILE A 151 -13.39 3.68 7.20
N SER A 152 -13.09 2.48 7.69
CA SER A 152 -13.74 1.27 7.21
C SER A 152 -15.23 1.24 7.57
N GLN A 153 -15.61 1.76 8.74
CA GLN A 153 -17.01 1.86 9.16
C GLN A 153 -17.77 2.88 8.34
N CYS A 154 -17.19 4.08 8.17
CA CYS A 154 -17.81 5.13 7.38
C CYS A 154 -17.98 4.72 5.93
N LEU A 155 -17.05 3.97 5.35
CA LEU A 155 -17.03 3.71 3.91
C LEU A 155 -17.48 2.29 3.54
N GLY A 156 -17.87 1.46 4.51
CA GLY A 156 -18.30 0.08 4.27
C GLY A 156 -17.16 -0.82 3.79
N MET A 157 -15.93 -0.53 4.18
CA MET A 157 -14.74 -1.29 3.82
C MET A 157 -14.46 -2.39 4.86
N GLN A 158 -13.75 -3.42 4.43
CA GLN A 158 -13.33 -4.52 5.28
C GLN A 158 -12.35 -4.00 6.33
N ARG A 159 -12.45 -4.55 7.54
CA ARG A 159 -11.44 -4.33 8.57
C ARG A 159 -10.29 -5.30 8.33
N PHE A 160 -9.07 -4.85 8.57
CA PHE A 160 -7.90 -5.71 8.53
C PHE A 160 -7.54 -6.21 9.93
N SER A 161 -7.33 -7.51 10.07
CA SER A 161 -6.80 -8.10 11.30
C SER A 161 -5.34 -8.47 11.12
N LEU A 162 -4.49 -8.06 12.08
CA LEU A 162 -3.08 -8.48 12.11
C LEU A 162 -2.95 -10.03 12.16
N ALA A 163 -3.95 -10.75 12.65
CA ALA A 163 -3.95 -12.21 12.63
C ALA A 163 -4.05 -12.78 11.21
N GLN A 164 -4.79 -12.10 10.31
CA GLN A 164 -4.90 -12.51 8.91
C GLN A 164 -3.55 -12.36 8.19
N GLY A 165 -2.86 -11.22 8.39
CA GLY A 165 -1.54 -11.03 7.82
C GLY A 165 -0.49 -11.99 8.40
N ALA A 166 -0.55 -12.28 9.70
CA ALA A 166 0.31 -13.30 10.31
C ALA A 166 0.11 -14.70 9.67
N ALA A 167 -1.15 -15.08 9.42
CA ALA A 167 -1.46 -16.34 8.74
C ALA A 167 -0.97 -16.36 7.29
N LEU A 168 -1.04 -15.24 6.57
CA LEU A 168 -0.47 -15.12 5.22
C LEU A 168 1.05 -15.30 5.21
N LEU A 169 1.75 -14.65 6.15
CA LEU A 169 3.21 -14.78 6.29
C LEU A 169 3.64 -16.18 6.69
N GLU A 170 2.84 -16.86 7.51
CA GLU A 170 3.08 -18.25 7.88
C GLU A 170 2.92 -19.19 6.68
N ARG A 171 1.81 -19.06 5.94
CA ARG A 171 1.54 -19.86 4.73
C ARG A 171 2.61 -19.67 3.66
N GLY A 172 3.04 -18.42 3.44
CA GLY A 172 4.12 -18.11 2.50
C GLY A 172 5.53 -18.37 3.05
N ARG A 173 5.66 -18.99 4.24
CA ARG A 173 6.95 -19.30 4.89
C ARG A 173 7.91 -18.10 4.97
N TYR A 174 7.37 -16.90 5.16
CA TYR A 174 8.19 -15.69 5.20
C TYR A 174 9.25 -15.76 6.30
N ALA A 175 10.50 -15.43 5.96
CA ALA A 175 11.65 -15.47 6.85
C ALA A 175 11.89 -16.84 7.54
N SER A 176 11.44 -17.96 6.96
CA SER A 176 11.58 -19.29 7.57
C SER A 176 13.03 -19.74 7.77
N GLN A 177 13.97 -19.21 6.98
CA GLN A 177 15.40 -19.47 7.11
C GLN A 177 16.01 -18.88 8.39
N HIS A 178 15.34 -17.91 9.03
CA HIS A 178 15.85 -17.24 10.22
C HIS A 178 15.51 -17.97 11.52
N PRO A 179 16.32 -17.81 12.58
CA PRO A 179 15.98 -18.28 13.93
C PRO A 179 14.64 -17.72 14.43
N PRO A 180 13.97 -18.38 15.38
CA PRO A 180 12.62 -18.00 15.82
C PRO A 180 12.46 -16.54 16.25
N ALA A 181 13.42 -15.99 17.01
CA ALA A 181 13.38 -14.61 17.46
C ALA A 181 13.48 -13.59 16.31
N ALA A 182 14.46 -13.76 15.42
CA ALA A 182 14.63 -12.91 14.24
C ALA A 182 13.45 -13.02 13.28
N ARG A 183 12.96 -14.25 13.06
CA ARG A 183 11.76 -14.51 12.25
C ARG A 183 10.53 -13.81 12.82
N ALA A 184 10.33 -13.84 14.15
CA ALA A 184 9.21 -13.18 14.79
C ALA A 184 9.23 -11.66 14.56
N VAL A 185 10.39 -11.01 14.72
CA VAL A 185 10.56 -9.58 14.46
C VAL A 185 10.31 -9.24 12.99
N LEU A 186 10.94 -9.97 12.06
CA LEU A 186 10.77 -9.74 10.63
C LEU A 186 9.30 -9.91 10.20
N ARG A 187 8.62 -10.94 10.73
CA ARG A 187 7.19 -11.15 10.49
C ARG A 187 6.33 -10.07 11.12
N LEU A 188 6.69 -9.54 12.30
CA LEU A 188 5.96 -8.43 12.92
C LEU A 188 6.01 -7.19 12.02
N TRP A 189 7.20 -6.77 11.60
CA TRP A 189 7.37 -5.63 10.70
C TRP A 189 6.67 -5.83 9.35
N LYS A 190 6.84 -7.01 8.73
CA LYS A 190 6.18 -7.33 7.46
C LYS A 190 4.67 -7.39 7.61
N ASN A 191 4.14 -7.85 8.74
CA ASN A 191 2.70 -7.88 8.98
C ASN A 191 2.11 -6.47 9.05
N SER A 192 2.78 -5.53 9.71
CA SER A 192 2.37 -4.12 9.75
C SER A 192 2.45 -3.46 8.36
N ALA A 193 3.52 -3.70 7.60
CA ALA A 193 3.64 -3.22 6.23
C ALA A 193 2.56 -3.80 5.29
N LEU A 194 2.25 -5.08 5.47
CA LEU A 194 1.20 -5.78 4.74
C LEU A 194 -0.20 -5.25 5.09
N ALA A 195 -0.46 -5.02 6.38
CA ALA A 195 -1.71 -4.41 6.82
C ALA A 195 -1.95 -3.08 6.11
N LEU A 196 -0.90 -2.25 6.05
CA LEU A 196 -0.94 -0.97 5.37
C LEU A 196 -1.19 -1.12 3.87
N GLU A 197 -0.52 -2.06 3.20
CA GLU A 197 -0.71 -2.34 1.76
C GLU A 197 -2.17 -2.70 1.47
N MET A 198 -2.76 -3.59 2.26
CA MET A 198 -4.15 -4.01 2.09
C MET A 198 -5.15 -2.89 2.36
N CYS A 199 -4.92 -2.07 3.38
CA CYS A 199 -5.74 -0.88 3.65
C CYS A 199 -5.69 0.11 2.49
N LEU A 200 -4.49 0.37 1.94
CA LEU A 200 -4.29 1.30 0.83
C LEU A 200 -4.87 0.76 -0.48
N GLU A 201 -4.69 -0.53 -0.77
CA GLU A 201 -5.31 -1.20 -1.92
C GLU A 201 -6.84 -1.07 -1.87
N GLN A 202 -7.43 -1.27 -0.69
CA GLN A 202 -8.88 -1.18 -0.52
C GLN A 202 -9.39 0.25 -0.72
N ILE A 203 -8.69 1.27 -0.20
CA ILE A 203 -9.01 2.68 -0.46
C ILE A 203 -8.88 2.99 -1.95
N GLU A 204 -7.74 2.65 -2.55
CA GLU A 204 -7.45 2.97 -3.95
C GLU A 204 -8.46 2.31 -4.89
N SER A 205 -8.75 1.02 -4.71
CA SER A 205 -9.71 0.28 -5.54
C SER A 205 -11.15 0.76 -5.38
N SER A 206 -11.52 1.28 -4.20
CA SER A 206 -12.87 1.77 -3.94
C SER A 206 -13.08 3.23 -4.37
N TRP A 207 -12.01 4.04 -4.39
CA TRP A 207 -12.10 5.50 -4.59
C TRP A 207 -11.51 6.02 -5.89
N CYS A 208 -10.51 5.35 -6.47
CA CYS A 208 -9.74 5.86 -7.58
C CYS A 208 -9.77 4.90 -8.77
N PRO A 209 -10.50 5.17 -9.86
CA PRO A 209 -10.52 4.28 -11.03
C PRO A 209 -9.29 4.45 -11.95
N LEU A 210 -8.21 5.13 -11.52
CA LEU A 210 -7.15 5.62 -12.41
C LEU A 210 -5.83 4.85 -12.27
N ARG A 211 -5.29 4.35 -13.38
CA ARG A 211 -3.92 3.81 -13.49
C ARG A 211 -2.87 4.92 -13.38
N HIS A 212 -1.67 4.54 -12.96
CA HIS A 212 -0.48 5.33 -13.23
C HIS A 212 -0.19 5.42 -14.74
N PHE A 213 0.37 6.54 -15.18
CA PHE A 213 0.78 6.86 -16.55
C PHE A 213 2.27 6.84 -16.75
N GLU A 214 3.03 6.78 -15.66
CA GLU A 214 4.45 6.55 -15.73
C GLU A 214 4.73 5.26 -16.55
N THR A 215 5.83 5.23 -17.30
CA THR A 215 6.17 4.09 -18.17
C THR A 215 7.66 3.79 -18.22
N ARG A 216 8.47 4.49 -17.41
CA ARG A 216 9.92 4.28 -17.35
C ARG A 216 10.26 2.83 -17.03
N GLU A 217 11.28 2.29 -17.69
CA GLU A 217 11.84 0.98 -17.35
C GLU A 217 12.38 0.97 -15.91
N GLY A 218 12.20 -0.16 -15.22
CA GLY A 218 12.62 -0.36 -13.82
C GLY A 218 11.60 0.05 -12.75
N ILE A 219 10.37 0.42 -13.15
CA ILE A 219 9.32 0.79 -12.21
C ILE A 219 8.64 -0.41 -11.57
N VAL A 220 8.42 -0.32 -10.27
CA VAL A 220 7.63 -1.28 -9.49
C VAL A 220 6.18 -0.78 -9.40
N TYR A 221 5.29 -1.35 -10.22
CA TYR A 221 3.85 -1.11 -10.11
C TYR A 221 3.21 -1.98 -9.02
N PRO A 222 2.25 -1.46 -8.26
CA PRO A 222 1.38 -2.29 -7.45
C PRO A 222 0.61 -3.30 -8.33
N LYS A 223 0.64 -4.60 -8.01
CA LYS A 223 0.09 -5.66 -8.88
C LYS A 223 -1.41 -5.54 -9.15
N HIS A 224 -2.19 -4.87 -8.28
CA HIS A 224 -3.63 -4.65 -8.47
C HIS A 224 -3.96 -3.67 -9.60
N HIS A 225 -2.97 -2.93 -10.13
CA HIS A 225 -3.16 -1.95 -11.20
C HIS A 225 -3.58 -2.53 -12.56
N LYS A 226 -3.55 -3.87 -12.73
CA LYS A 226 -3.95 -4.58 -13.95
C LYS A 226 -5.42 -4.34 -14.38
N ARG A 227 -6.28 -3.81 -13.49
CA ARG A 227 -7.74 -3.64 -13.71
C ARG A 227 -8.26 -2.19 -13.68
N PHE A 228 -7.40 -1.20 -13.46
CA PHE A 228 -7.82 0.21 -13.40
C PHE A 228 -8.04 0.78 -14.82
N PHE A 229 -8.51 2.02 -15.00
CA PHE A 229 -8.67 2.66 -16.32
C PHE A 229 -7.48 3.57 -16.65
N GLY A 230 -7.16 3.74 -17.94
CA GLY A 230 -6.12 4.68 -18.40
C GLY A 230 -6.55 6.16 -18.37
N ALA A 231 -5.59 7.10 -18.40
CA ALA A 231 -5.83 8.56 -18.33
C ALA A 231 -6.78 9.07 -19.42
N ASN A 232 -6.67 8.44 -20.59
CA ASN A 232 -7.43 8.75 -21.79
C ASN A 232 -8.93 8.46 -21.66
N VAL A 233 -9.35 7.69 -20.64
CA VAL A 233 -10.75 7.27 -20.41
C VAL A 233 -11.53 8.31 -19.56
N ILE A 234 -10.90 9.43 -19.18
CA ILE A 234 -11.53 10.47 -18.35
C ILE A 234 -12.67 11.20 -19.07
N GLY A 235 -12.64 11.27 -20.39
CA GLY A 235 -13.78 11.75 -21.19
C GLY A 235 -15.01 10.83 -21.11
N GLU A 236 -14.81 9.55 -20.79
CA GLU A 236 -15.82 8.51 -20.64
C GLU A 236 -16.19 8.29 -19.16
N LEU A 237 -15.97 9.28 -18.27
CA LEU A 237 -16.33 9.21 -16.84
C LEU A 237 -17.83 8.93 -16.58
N ARG A 238 -18.67 8.98 -17.63
CA ARG A 238 -20.05 8.48 -17.61
C ARG A 238 -20.10 6.96 -17.39
N GLU A 239 -19.18 6.21 -17.98
CA GLU A 239 -19.00 4.76 -17.85
C GLU A 239 -18.19 4.40 -16.60
N ALA A 240 -17.16 5.18 -16.24
CA ALA A 240 -16.44 4.97 -14.98
C ALA A 240 -17.34 5.21 -13.75
N ARG A 241 -18.30 6.15 -13.83
CA ARG A 241 -19.36 6.33 -12.83
C ARG A 241 -20.27 5.09 -12.74
N ASN A 242 -20.64 4.49 -13.87
CA ASN A 242 -21.41 3.24 -13.89
C ASN A 242 -20.58 2.06 -13.36
N PHE A 243 -19.27 2.03 -13.62
CA PHE A 243 -18.34 1.06 -13.04
C PHE A 243 -18.19 1.22 -11.52
N LEU A 244 -18.08 2.46 -11.03
CA LEU A 244 -18.02 2.76 -9.59
C LEU A 244 -19.35 2.42 -8.90
N GLN A 245 -20.50 2.65 -9.54
CA GLN A 245 -21.82 2.21 -9.04
C GLN A 245 -22.00 0.68 -9.12
N ALA A 246 -21.46 0.01 -10.12
CA ALA A 246 -21.51 -1.45 -10.25
C ALA A 246 -20.58 -2.17 -9.24
N ASN A 247 -19.53 -1.48 -8.77
CA ASN A 247 -18.57 -2.04 -7.81
C ASN A 247 -18.67 -1.42 -6.39
N SER A 248 -19.60 -0.48 -6.15
CA SER A 248 -19.81 0.09 -4.81
C SER A 248 -20.38 -0.98 -3.87
N GLY A 249 -19.63 -1.33 -2.83
CA GLY A 249 -20.00 -2.35 -1.86
C GLY A 249 -19.54 -3.78 -2.20
N THR A 250 -19.01 -4.02 -3.40
CA THR A 250 -18.30 -5.26 -3.71
C THR A 250 -16.81 -5.01 -3.64
N VAL A 251 -16.24 -5.26 -2.46
CA VAL A 251 -14.85 -5.73 -2.40
C VAL A 251 -14.78 -6.88 -3.39
N SER A 252 -13.92 -6.79 -4.40
CA SER A 252 -13.62 -7.96 -5.22
C SER A 252 -13.35 -9.11 -4.25
N ARG A 253 -14.04 -10.25 -4.36
CA ARG A 253 -13.77 -11.42 -3.49
C ARG A 253 -12.25 -11.76 -3.46
N ARG A 254 -11.55 -11.51 -4.58
CA ARG A 254 -10.40 -10.58 -4.68
C ARG A 254 -9.44 -10.48 -3.50
N ALA A 255 -9.64 -9.43 -2.69
CA ALA A 255 -8.66 -8.98 -1.71
C ALA A 255 -8.34 -10.04 -0.63
N MET A 256 -9.17 -11.08 -0.51
CA MET A 256 -8.89 -12.26 0.34
C MET A 256 -8.11 -13.38 -0.37
N GLU A 257 -8.05 -13.37 -1.70
CA GLU A 257 -7.32 -14.33 -2.54
C GLU A 257 -5.98 -13.77 -3.05
N VAL A 258 -5.77 -12.46 -2.98
CA VAL A 258 -4.50 -11.83 -3.38
C VAL A 258 -3.46 -12.14 -2.31
N ILE A 259 -2.56 -13.08 -2.63
CA ILE A 259 -1.30 -13.24 -1.91
C ILE A 259 -0.55 -11.90 -2.04
N PRO A 260 -0.14 -11.30 -0.92
CA PRO A 260 0.52 -10.00 -0.95
C PRO A 260 1.84 -10.00 -1.70
N SER A 261 2.23 -8.82 -2.19
CA SER A 261 3.48 -8.65 -2.93
C SER A 261 4.70 -9.14 -2.12
N GLY A 262 5.56 -9.96 -2.77
CA GLY A 262 6.76 -10.56 -2.17
C GLY A 262 6.61 -11.99 -1.62
N LEU A 263 5.39 -12.54 -1.51
CA LEU A 263 5.19 -13.95 -1.09
C LEU A 263 5.02 -14.92 -2.27
N ASP A 264 4.82 -14.41 -3.50
CA ASP A 264 4.77 -15.22 -4.73
C ASP A 264 6.18 -15.62 -5.25
N GLU A 265 7.24 -14.95 -4.80
CA GLU A 265 8.60 -15.03 -5.38
C GLU A 265 9.62 -15.77 -4.49
N LEU A 266 9.17 -16.43 -3.42
CA LEU A 266 10.02 -17.37 -2.69
C LEU A 266 10.25 -18.63 -3.55
N PRO A 267 11.47 -19.18 -3.59
CA PRO A 267 11.91 -20.09 -4.64
C PRO A 267 11.02 -21.33 -4.80
N PRO A 268 10.85 -21.85 -6.03
CA PRO A 268 9.89 -22.89 -6.38
C PRO A 268 10.29 -24.30 -5.92
N ASP A 269 11.15 -24.42 -4.91
CA ASP A 269 11.57 -25.73 -4.43
C ASP A 269 10.57 -26.22 -3.37
N VAL A 270 9.65 -27.04 -3.86
CA VAL A 270 8.77 -28.05 -3.22
C VAL A 270 7.43 -28.08 -3.97
N GLN A 271 7.48 -28.22 -5.30
CA GLN A 271 6.37 -28.82 -6.06
C GLN A 271 6.53 -30.34 -6.09
N THR A 272 6.33 -31.03 -4.96
CA THR A 272 6.07 -32.49 -5.00
C THR A 272 5.19 -32.91 -3.85
N LYS A 273 3.88 -32.98 -4.12
CA LYS A 273 3.09 -34.21 -4.15
C LYS A 273 1.61 -33.85 -4.25
N ARG A 274 1.05 -34.06 -5.44
CA ARG A 274 -0.40 -34.24 -5.59
C ARG A 274 -0.78 -35.46 -4.75
N VAL A 275 -1.78 -35.32 -3.89
CA VAL A 275 -2.48 -36.47 -3.33
C VAL A 275 -3.84 -36.50 -4.03
N HIS A 276 -4.13 -37.68 -4.57
CA HIS A 276 -5.35 -38.08 -5.26
C HIS A 276 -6.61 -37.86 -4.43
#